data_AF-A0A954BH07-F1
#
_entry.id   AF-A0A954BH07-F1
#
_cell.length_a   1.000
_cell.length_b   1.000
_cell.length_c   1.000
_cell.angle_alpha   90.00
_cell.angle_beta   90.00
_cell.angle_gamma   90.00
#
_symmetry.space_group_name_H-M   'P 1'
#
loop_
_entity.id
_entity.type
_entity.pdbx_description
1 polymer ?
#
loop_
_entity_poly.entity_id
_entity_poly.type
_entity_poly.pdbx_seq_one_letter_code
_entity_poly.pdbx_strand_id
1 'polypeptide(L)'
;MFNKLGAVAYVLWGLLHLAAAAEGFRMAAAVEDALIQGRLFQNSWNLVIFSLTALGVGALMNWRGSRTGYWINLIAVSAADIGFIIFVLAPGLIPLFPGILGPVFWLLGALFSTLGLRASRTA
;
A
#
# COMPACT_ATOMS: atom_id res chain seq x y z
N MET A 1 12.96 0.63 -17.50
CA MET A 1 11.54 0.73 -17.89
C MET A 1 10.64 0.10 -16.83
N PHE A 2 10.84 -1.17 -16.48
CA PHE A 2 10.06 -1.87 -15.44
C PHE A 2 10.05 -1.15 -14.08
N ASN A 3 11.18 -0.58 -13.64
CA ASN A 3 11.24 0.19 -12.40
C ASN A 3 10.28 1.39 -12.37
N LYS A 4 10.03 2.05 -13.51
CA LYS A 4 9.05 3.14 -13.62
C LYS A 4 7.62 2.62 -13.55
N LEU A 5 7.31 1.47 -14.17
CA LEU A 5 6.00 0.82 -14.03
C LEU A 5 5.71 0.42 -12.58
N GLY A 6 6.70 -0.17 -11.90
CA GLY A 6 6.57 -0.50 -10.48
C GLY A 6 6.39 0.74 -9.59
N ALA A 7 7.10 1.83 -9.90
CA ALA A 7 6.93 3.11 -9.22
C ALA A 7 5.51 3.68 -9.39
N VAL A 8 4.97 3.66 -10.62
CA VAL A 8 3.59 4.10 -10.88
C VAL A 8 2.59 3.25 -10.08
N ALA A 9 2.75 1.93 -10.07
CA ALA A 9 1.88 1.05 -9.29
C ALA A 9 1.91 1.37 -7.78
N TYR A 10 3.10 1.59 -7.19
CA TYR A 10 3.20 2.01 -5.78
C TYR A 10 2.61 3.40 -5.52
N VAL A 11 2.74 4.34 -6.46
CA VAL A 11 2.13 5.66 -6.34
C VAL A 11 0.60 5.56 -6.36
N LEU A 12 0.04 4.78 -7.30
CA LEU A 12 -1.40 4.54 -7.38
C LEU A 12 -1.91 3.82 -6.12
N TRP A 13 -1.15 2.84 -5.62
CA TRP A 13 -1.44 2.18 -4.34
C TRP A 13 -1.52 3.20 -3.19
N GLY A 14 -0.54 4.09 -3.06
CA GLY A 14 -0.53 5.07 -1.98
C GLY A 14 -1.66 6.11 -2.09
N LEU A 15 -2.00 6.57 -3.31
CA LEU A 15 -3.16 7.45 -3.51
C LEU A 15 -4.48 6.79 -3.12
N LEU A 16 -4.67 5.53 -3.53
CA LEU A 16 -5.85 4.74 -3.16
C LEU A 16 -5.96 4.59 -1.63
N HIS A 17 -4.85 4.31 -0.95
CA HIS A 17 -4.87 4.06 0.49
C HIS A 17 -4.95 5.33 1.34
N LEU A 18 -4.59 6.51 0.81
CA LEU A 18 -4.96 7.78 1.44
C LEU A 18 -6.48 7.96 1.46
N ALA A 19 -7.17 7.61 0.38
CA ALA A 19 -8.64 7.64 0.35
C ALA A 19 -9.25 6.60 1.30
N ALA A 20 -8.70 5.37 1.32
CA ALA A 20 -9.15 4.33 2.26
C ALA A 20 -8.91 4.71 3.72
N ALA A 21 -7.78 5.37 4.03
CA ALA A 21 -7.50 5.87 5.36
C ALA A 21 -8.47 6.98 5.78
N ALA A 22 -8.81 7.89 4.87
CA ALA A 22 -9.81 8.92 5.13
C ALA A 22 -11.18 8.30 5.47
N GLU A 23 -11.59 7.25 4.76
CA GLU A 23 -12.82 6.51 5.10
C GLU A 23 -12.69 5.81 6.47
N GLY A 24 -11.53 5.21 6.76
CA GLY A 24 -11.24 4.62 8.07
C GLY A 24 -11.37 5.62 9.22
N PHE A 25 -10.91 6.87 9.03
CA PHE A 25 -11.11 7.94 10.01
C PHE A 25 -12.60 8.27 10.21
N ARG A 26 -13.41 8.30 9.13
CA ARG A 26 -14.86 8.54 9.23
C ARG A 26 -15.56 7.40 9.97
N MET A 27 -15.20 6.15 9.67
CA MET A 27 -15.72 4.97 10.35
C MET A 27 -15.37 4.98 11.84
N ALA A 28 -14.12 5.30 12.19
CA ALA A 28 -13.69 5.42 13.59
C ALA A 28 -14.50 6.48 14.35
N ALA A 29 -14.74 7.64 13.73
CA ALA A 29 -15.51 8.73 14.33
C ALA A 29 -16.98 8.37 14.63
N ALA A 30 -17.53 7.35 13.95
CA ALA A 30 -18.89 6.88 14.19
C ALA A 30 -19.01 5.86 15.35
N VAL A 31 -17.89 5.43 15.95
CA VAL A 31 -17.87 4.47 17.06
C VAL A 31 -17.95 5.19 18.39
N GLU A 32 -18.90 4.80 19.24
CA GLU A 32 -19.11 5.38 20.58
C GLU A 32 -18.11 4.89 21.63
N ASP A 33 -17.72 3.60 21.57
CA ASP A 33 -16.73 3.04 22.50
C ASP A 33 -15.35 3.67 22.26
N ALA A 34 -14.85 4.39 23.26
CA ALA A 34 -13.64 5.19 23.14
C ALA A 34 -12.38 4.35 22.83
N LEU A 35 -12.26 3.14 23.38
CA LEU A 35 -11.09 2.30 23.15
C LEU A 35 -11.11 1.73 21.73
N ILE A 36 -12.27 1.24 21.28
CA ILE A 36 -12.44 0.73 19.93
C ILE A 36 -12.22 1.85 18.91
N GLN A 37 -12.83 3.02 19.14
CA GLN A 37 -12.63 4.21 18.32
C GLN A 37 -11.14 4.58 18.21
N GLY A 38 -10.43 4.62 19.33
CA GLY A 38 -8.99 4.92 19.37
C GLY A 38 -8.16 3.92 18.55
N ARG A 39 -8.49 2.62 18.59
CA ARG A 39 -7.82 1.60 17.76
C ARG A 39 -8.09 1.76 16.28
N LEU A 40 -9.31 2.12 15.89
CA LEU A 40 -9.66 2.37 14.49
C LEU A 40 -9.00 3.64 13.95
N PHE A 41 -8.90 4.69 14.76
CA PHE A 41 -8.11 5.88 14.42
C PHE A 41 -6.62 5.54 14.25
N GLN A 42 -6.05 4.77 15.18
CA GLN A 42 -4.66 4.31 15.07
C GLN A 42 -4.43 3.48 13.79
N ASN A 43 -5.36 2.58 13.44
CA ASN A 43 -5.29 1.80 12.21
C ASN A 43 -5.28 2.70 10.97
N SER A 44 -6.19 3.68 10.91
CA SER A 44 -6.29 4.64 9.81
C SER A 44 -5.05 5.53 9.70
N TRP A 45 -4.52 5.98 10.84
CA TRP A 45 -3.26 6.71 10.91
C TRP A 45 -2.08 5.90 10.36
N ASN A 46 -1.94 4.64 10.79
CA ASN A 46 -0.89 3.76 10.27
C ASN A 46 -1.00 3.60 8.76
N LEU A 47 -2.22 3.46 8.23
CA LEU A 47 -2.46 3.37 6.79
C LEU A 47 -2.02 4.64 6.05
N VAL A 48 -2.21 5.83 6.62
CA VAL A 48 -1.64 7.08 6.07
C VAL A 48 -0.11 6.99 5.99
N ILE A 49 0.57 6.52 7.04
CA ILE A 49 2.03 6.41 7.05
C ILE A 49 2.52 5.42 5.98
N PHE A 50 1.87 4.25 5.84
CA PHE A 50 2.18 3.30 4.77
C PHE A 50 1.93 3.91 3.39
N SER A 51 0.84 4.65 3.20
CA SER A 51 0.48 5.31 1.94
C SER A 51 1.51 6.37 1.53
N LEU A 52 1.91 7.23 2.46
CA LEU A 52 2.94 8.25 2.23
C LEU A 52 4.30 7.63 1.96
N THR A 53 4.62 6.52 2.63
CA THR A 53 5.83 5.73 2.35
C THR A 53 5.81 5.21 0.91
N ALA A 54 4.72 4.54 0.51
CA ALA A 54 4.54 4.00 -0.84
C ALA A 54 4.68 5.09 -1.92
N LEU A 55 4.01 6.24 -1.71
CA LEU A 55 4.09 7.42 -2.57
C LEU A 55 5.52 7.97 -2.69
N GLY A 56 6.12 8.34 -1.55
CA GLY A 56 7.42 8.99 -1.52
C GLY A 56 8.53 8.10 -2.06
N VAL A 57 8.59 6.85 -1.58
CA VAL A 57 9.58 5.87 -2.03
C VAL A 57 9.33 5.47 -3.49
N GLY A 58 8.07 5.32 -3.89
CA GLY A 58 7.67 5.05 -5.27
C GLY A 58 8.19 6.13 -6.22
N ALA A 59 7.85 7.39 -5.97
CA ALA A 59 8.19 8.52 -6.81
C ALA A 59 9.68 8.88 -6.79
N LEU A 60 10.33 8.82 -5.62
CA LEU A 60 11.70 9.32 -5.47
C LEU A 60 12.76 8.23 -5.65
N MET A 61 12.45 6.98 -5.28
CA MET A 61 13.43 5.89 -5.20
C MET A 61 13.16 4.77 -6.21
N ASN A 62 11.96 4.17 -6.23
CA ASN A 62 11.64 3.11 -7.19
C ASN A 62 11.69 3.64 -8.63
N TRP A 63 11.27 4.89 -8.86
CA TRP A 63 11.37 5.53 -10.17
C TRP A 63 12.80 5.54 -10.73
N ARG A 64 13.80 5.65 -9.84
CA ARG A 64 15.23 5.63 -10.19
C ARG A 64 15.84 4.23 -10.13
N GLY A 65 15.05 3.19 -9.85
CA GLY A 65 15.52 1.82 -9.73
C GLY A 65 16.34 1.55 -8.46
N SER A 66 16.15 2.32 -7.39
CA SER A 66 16.88 2.16 -6.14
C SER A 66 16.61 0.80 -5.47
N ARG A 67 17.69 0.08 -5.10
CA ARG A 67 17.60 -1.18 -4.34
C ARG A 67 17.05 -0.97 -2.93
N THR A 68 17.39 0.14 -2.29
CA THR A 68 16.84 0.49 -0.97
C THR A 68 15.35 0.77 -1.08
N GLY A 69 14.93 1.56 -2.08
CA GLY A 69 13.50 1.86 -2.29
C GLY A 69 12.67 0.64 -2.63
N TYR A 70 13.24 -0.32 -3.37
CA TYR A 70 12.62 -1.62 -3.59
C TYR A 70 12.28 -2.34 -2.28
N TRP A 71 13.24 -2.49 -1.37
CA TRP A 71 13.00 -3.22 -0.13
C TRP A 71 12.04 -2.49 0.80
N ILE A 72 12.14 -1.16 0.89
CA ILE A 72 11.22 -0.35 1.71
C ILE A 72 9.78 -0.56 1.23
N ASN A 73 9.50 -0.34 -0.06
CA ASN A 73 8.14 -0.49 -0.57
C ASN A 73 7.66 -1.93 -0.58
N LEU A 74 8.52 -2.89 -0.91
CA LEU A 74 8.12 -4.30 -0.84
C LEU A 74 7.68 -4.68 0.56
N ILE A 75 8.44 -4.34 1.61
CA ILE A 75 8.09 -4.71 2.98
C ILE A 75 6.87 -3.93 3.47
N ALA A 76 6.87 -2.61 3.31
CA ALA A 76 5.83 -1.74 3.83
C ALA A 76 4.46 -2.05 3.21
N VAL A 77 4.39 -2.15 1.89
CA VAL A 77 3.15 -2.41 1.16
C VAL A 77 2.66 -3.84 1.39
N SER A 78 3.57 -4.84 1.42
CA SER A 78 3.18 -6.22 1.73
C SER A 78 2.60 -6.34 3.15
N ALA A 79 3.18 -5.65 4.13
CA ALA A 79 2.66 -5.70 5.50
C ALA A 79 1.22 -5.18 5.58
N ALA A 80 0.91 -4.08 4.87
CA ALA A 80 -0.43 -3.52 4.82
C ALA A 80 -1.42 -4.46 4.12
N ASP A 81 -1.10 -4.92 2.91
CA ASP A 81 -2.05 -5.72 2.11
C ASP A 81 -2.23 -7.13 2.64
N ILE A 82 -1.19 -7.79 3.18
CA ILE A 82 -1.35 -9.12 3.79
C ILE A 82 -2.30 -9.05 4.99
N GLY A 83 -2.13 -8.05 5.87
CA GLY A 83 -3.03 -7.84 7.00
C GLY A 83 -4.47 -7.57 6.54
N PHE A 84 -4.64 -6.67 5.56
CA PHE A 84 -5.94 -6.36 4.98
C PHE A 84 -6.61 -7.59 4.35
N ILE A 85 -5.87 -8.40 3.59
CA ILE A 85 -6.40 -9.62 2.97
C ILE A 85 -6.90 -10.59 4.03
N ILE A 86 -6.08 -10.88 5.05
CA ILE A 86 -6.41 -11.87 6.09
C ILE A 86 -7.62 -11.42 6.93
N PHE A 87 -7.65 -10.15 7.34
CA PHE A 87 -8.62 -9.68 8.33
C PHE A 87 -9.85 -9.01 7.74
N VAL A 88 -9.82 -8.58 6.47
CA VAL A 88 -10.91 -7.78 5.87
C VAL A 88 -11.43 -8.39 4.57
N LEU A 89 -10.55 -8.61 3.58
CA LEU A 89 -10.97 -9.01 2.24
C LEU A 89 -11.38 -10.48 2.16
N ALA A 90 -10.54 -11.41 2.64
CA ALA A 90 -10.81 -12.85 2.58
C ALA A 90 -12.05 -13.27 3.40
N PRO A 91 -12.34 -12.67 4.57
CA PRO A 91 -13.59 -12.93 5.28
C PRO A 91 -14.84 -12.31 4.61
N GLY A 92 -14.68 -11.50 3.54
CA GLY A 92 -15.79 -10.89 2.82
C GLY A 92 -16.45 -9.72 3.56
N LEU A 93 -15.71 -9.01 4.42
CA LEU A 93 -16.26 -7.87 5.18
C LEU A 93 -16.54 -6.64 4.32
N ILE A 94 -15.97 -6.60 3.11
CA ILE A 94 -16.20 -5.55 2.11
C ILE A 94 -16.43 -6.18 0.72
N PRO A 95 -17.04 -5.46 -0.23
CA PRO A 95 -17.14 -5.90 -1.61
C PRO A 95 -15.77 -6.15 -2.24
N LEU A 96 -15.65 -7.23 -3.03
CA LEU A 96 -14.41 -7.59 -3.72
C LEU A 96 -13.92 -6.45 -4.63
N PHE A 97 -14.81 -5.77 -5.32
CA PHE A 97 -14.51 -4.53 -6.03
C PHE A 97 -15.24 -3.38 -5.34
N PRO A 98 -14.53 -2.29 -4.96
CA PRO A 98 -13.14 -1.95 -5.29
C PRO A 98 -12.06 -2.57 -4.37
N GLY A 99 -12.40 -3.41 -3.39
CA GLY A 99 -11.47 -3.90 -2.35
C GLY A 99 -10.18 -4.57 -2.85
N ILE A 100 -10.20 -5.20 -4.03
CA ILE A 100 -9.05 -5.90 -4.61
C ILE A 100 -8.00 -4.97 -5.24
N LEU A 101 -8.33 -3.68 -5.47
CA LEU A 101 -7.45 -2.76 -6.18
C LEU A 101 -6.11 -2.53 -5.46
N GLY A 102 -6.11 -2.46 -4.12
CA GLY A 102 -4.89 -2.36 -3.32
C GLY A 102 -3.93 -3.52 -3.60
N PRO A 103 -4.36 -4.78 -3.31
CA PRO A 103 -3.56 -5.97 -3.60
C PRO A 103 -3.07 -6.08 -5.04
N VAL A 104 -3.89 -5.67 -6.03
CA VAL A 104 -3.47 -5.66 -7.44
C VAL A 104 -2.32 -4.68 -7.67
N PHE A 105 -2.43 -3.44 -7.21
CA PHE A 105 -1.34 -2.46 -7.36
C PHE A 105 -0.08 -2.87 -6.59
N TRP A 106 -0.23 -3.51 -5.43
CA TRP A 106 0.90 -4.06 -4.68
C TRP A 106 1.63 -5.14 -5.48
N LEU A 107 0.92 -6.13 -5.99
CA LEU A 107 1.53 -7.23 -6.76
C LEU A 107 2.19 -6.72 -8.04
N LEU A 108 1.57 -5.77 -8.74
CA LEU A 108 2.17 -5.11 -9.91
C LEU A 108 3.42 -4.31 -9.53
N GLY A 109 3.36 -3.56 -8.42
CA GLY A 109 4.49 -2.82 -7.86
C GLY A 109 5.67 -3.74 -7.53
N ALA A 110 5.41 -4.83 -6.80
CA ALA A 110 6.40 -5.83 -6.43
C ALA A 110 7.00 -6.52 -7.66
N LEU A 111 6.16 -6.95 -8.62
CA LEU A 111 6.61 -7.61 -9.84
C LEU A 111 7.52 -6.69 -10.67
N PHE A 112 7.05 -5.51 -11.03
CA PHE A 112 7.80 -4.62 -11.93
C PHE A 112 9.05 -4.02 -11.27
N SER A 113 9.01 -3.77 -9.96
CA SER A 113 10.22 -3.34 -9.23
C SER A 113 11.25 -4.47 -9.12
N THR A 114 10.82 -5.73 -8.96
CA THR A 114 11.71 -6.91 -9.01
C THR A 114 12.35 -7.07 -10.39
N LEU A 115 11.55 -7.02 -11.45
CA LEU A 115 12.03 -7.11 -12.84
C LEU A 115 13.00 -5.96 -13.15
N GLY A 116 12.69 -4.75 -12.68
CA GLY A 116 13.55 -3.58 -12.82
C GLY A 116 14.93 -3.78 -12.18
N LEU A 117 14.98 -4.29 -10.95
CA LEU A 117 16.25 -4.56 -10.27
C LEU A 117 17.07 -5.69 -10.93
N ARG A 118 16.39 -6.73 -11.43
CA ARG A 118 17.08 -7.84 -12.10
C ARG A 118 17.70 -7.40 -13.41
N ALA A 119 16.96 -6.64 -14.23
CA ALA A 119 17.45 -6.11 -15.50
C ALA A 119 18.68 -5.19 -15.32
N SER A 120 18.72 -4.41 -14.23
CA SER A 120 19.88 -3.53 -13.93
C SER A 120 21.13 -4.28 -13.45
N ARG A 121 21.05 -5.57 -13.11
CA ARG A 121 22.22 -6.38 -12.71
C ARG A 121 22.84 -7.14 -13.88
N THR A 122 22.08 -7.31 -14.97
CA THR A 122 22.48 -8.06 -16.16
C THR A 122 22.95 -7.17 -17.31
N ALA A 123 22.82 -5.85 -17.14
CA ALA A 123 23.32 -4.82 -18.05
C ALA A 123 24.64 -4.27 -17.51
#